data_AF-A0A822YCW8-F1
#
_entry.id   AF-A0A822YCW8-F1
#
_cell.length_a   1.000
_cell.length_b   1.000
_cell.length_c   1.000
_cell.angle_alpha   90.00
_cell.angle_beta   90.00
_cell.angle_gamma   90.00
#
_symmetry.space_group_name_H-M   'P 1'
#
loop_
_entity.id
_entity.type
_entity.pdbx_description
1 polymer ?
#
loop_
_entity_poly.entity_id
_entity_poly.type
_entity_poly.pdbx_seq_one_letter_code
_entity_poly.pdbx_strand_id
1 'polypeptide(L)'
;MVVAPRYSNYAEAQETGVRKRYKVDGQDMEVTFFQAYIDGMDFVFMDSPMFRNIEKNIYGGGREDILKRMVLFCKYTRCVLVIHNIAHQGRGPVSDFHYVDLPQNYIDHFKLHDPGGGEHFNIRAADLK
;
A
#
# COMPACT_ATOMS: atom_id res chain seq x y z
N MET A 1 1.15 -17.94 -3.89
CA MET A 1 0.26 -17.02 -3.14
C MET A 1 0.55 -15.60 -3.58
N VAL A 2 -0.49 -14.84 -3.93
CA VAL A 2 -0.44 -13.44 -4.35
C VAL A 2 -1.30 -12.62 -3.40
N VAL A 3 -0.83 -11.44 -3.01
CA VAL A 3 -1.62 -10.47 -2.24
C VAL A 3 -1.73 -9.19 -3.06
N ALA A 4 -2.95 -8.68 -3.26
CA ALA A 4 -3.20 -7.51 -4.10
C ALA A 4 -4.36 -6.66 -3.55
N PRO A 5 -4.41 -5.35 -3.82
CA PRO A 5 -5.61 -4.56 -3.54
C PRO A 5 -6.79 -5.03 -4.39
N ARG A 6 -8.00 -4.98 -3.82
CA ARG A 6 -9.25 -5.28 -4.51
C ARG A 6 -9.78 -4.00 -5.16
N TYR A 7 -9.50 -3.83 -6.45
CA TYR A 7 -9.93 -2.63 -7.16
C TYR A 7 -11.37 -2.71 -7.69
N SER A 8 -11.87 -3.91 -7.93
CA SER A 8 -13.22 -4.15 -8.44
C SER A 8 -13.86 -5.38 -7.78
N ASN A 9 -15.13 -5.61 -8.10
CA ASN A 9 -15.86 -6.78 -7.64
C ASN A 9 -15.54 -7.99 -8.53
N TYR A 10 -14.45 -8.71 -8.21
CA TYR A 10 -14.10 -9.96 -8.87
C TYR A 10 -15.10 -11.06 -8.52
N ALA A 11 -15.60 -11.79 -9.52
CA ALA A 11 -16.66 -12.79 -9.34
C ALA A 11 -16.18 -14.03 -8.59
N GLU A 12 -14.90 -14.36 -8.76
CA GLU A 12 -14.20 -15.51 -8.18
C GLU A 12 -13.81 -15.27 -6.72
N ALA A 13 -13.81 -14.01 -6.28
CA ALA A 13 -13.33 -13.61 -4.96
C ALA A 13 -14.42 -13.75 -3.89
N GLN A 14 -14.16 -14.59 -2.89
CA GLN A 14 -15.06 -14.86 -1.77
C GLN A 14 -14.58 -14.15 -0.50
N GLU A 15 -15.48 -13.52 0.23
CA GLU A 15 -15.12 -12.86 1.49
C GLU A 15 -14.71 -13.89 2.54
N THR A 16 -13.58 -13.65 3.19
CA THR A 16 -13.03 -14.54 4.23
C THR A 16 -13.66 -14.31 5.61
N GLY A 17 -14.42 -13.22 5.78
CA GLY A 17 -14.96 -12.75 7.06
C GLY A 17 -13.95 -12.06 7.97
N VAL A 18 -12.66 -12.07 7.63
CA VAL A 18 -11.60 -11.41 8.41
C VAL A 18 -11.67 -9.89 8.20
N ARG A 19 -11.61 -9.16 9.31
CA ARG A 19 -11.59 -7.69 9.35
C ARG A 19 -10.42 -7.20 10.18
N LYS A 20 -9.75 -6.14 9.72
CA LYS A 20 -8.64 -5.47 10.41
C LYS A 20 -8.80 -3.97 10.30
N ARG A 21 -8.13 -3.24 11.21
CA ARG A 21 -8.06 -1.78 11.18
C ARG A 21 -6.60 -1.34 11.22
N TYR A 22 -6.26 -0.40 10.35
CA TYR A 22 -4.93 0.19 10.25
C TYR A 22 -5.02 1.69 10.32
N LYS A 23 -4.13 2.31 11.08
CA LYS A 23 -4.01 3.77 11.10
C LYS A 23 -3.21 4.24 9.87
N VAL A 24 -3.79 5.16 9.10
CA VAL A 24 -3.17 5.85 7.97
C VAL A 24 -3.50 7.33 8.06
N ASP A 25 -2.47 8.17 8.16
CA ASP A 25 -2.60 9.62 8.33
C ASP A 25 -3.53 10.00 9.49
N GLY A 26 -3.32 9.35 10.65
CA GLY A 26 -4.14 9.53 11.84
C GLY A 26 -5.56 8.93 11.77
N GLN A 27 -6.00 8.41 10.62
CA GLN A 27 -7.35 7.87 10.42
C GLN A 27 -7.36 6.33 10.51
N ASP A 28 -8.38 5.77 11.17
CA ASP A 28 -8.57 4.32 11.21
C ASP A 28 -9.23 3.83 9.93
N MET A 29 -8.48 3.04 9.16
CA MET A 29 -8.92 2.44 7.91
C MET A 29 -9.32 1.00 8.14
N GLU A 30 -10.59 0.68 7.89
CA GLU A 30 -11.06 -0.71 7.86
C GLU A 30 -10.57 -1.42 6.58
N VAL A 31 -10.14 -2.65 6.76
CA VAL A 31 -9.69 -3.55 5.71
C VAL A 31 -10.38 -4.91 5.88
N THR A 32 -10.94 -5.41 4.79
CA THR A 32 -11.52 -6.75 4.69
C THR A 32 -10.75 -7.58 3.66
N PHE A 33 -10.91 -8.90 3.71
CA PHE A 33 -10.14 -9.80 2.86
C PHE A 33 -11.03 -10.74 2.07
N PHE A 34 -10.70 -10.88 0.80
CA PHE A 34 -11.31 -11.84 -0.10
C PHE A 34 -10.25 -12.84 -0.56
N GLN A 35 -10.64 -14.08 -0.83
CA GLN A 35 -9.76 -15.11 -1.35
C GLN A 35 -10.34 -15.70 -2.64
N ALA A 36 -9.46 -16.06 -3.57
CA ALA A 36 -9.80 -16.84 -4.75
C ALA A 36 -8.63 -17.77 -5.10
N TYR A 37 -8.94 -18.96 -5.64
CA TYR A 37 -7.95 -19.84 -6.24
C TYR A 37 -8.05 -19.75 -7.76
N ILE A 38 -7.04 -19.14 -8.39
CA ILE A 38 -7.05 -18.79 -9.83
C ILE A 38 -5.79 -19.36 -10.46
N ASP A 39 -5.94 -20.11 -11.55
CA ASP A 39 -4.83 -20.68 -12.32
C ASP A 39 -3.75 -21.40 -11.48
N GLY A 40 -4.19 -22.14 -10.45
CA GLY A 40 -3.27 -22.89 -9.58
C GLY A 40 -2.64 -22.08 -8.45
N MET A 41 -3.08 -20.84 -8.23
CA MET A 41 -2.50 -19.92 -7.24
C MET A 41 -3.56 -19.37 -6.29
N ASP A 42 -3.22 -19.29 -5.00
CA ASP A 42 -4.01 -18.54 -4.02
C ASP A 42 -3.82 -17.03 -4.17
N PHE A 43 -4.91 -16.32 -4.41
CA PHE A 43 -5.00 -14.87 -4.37
C PHE A 43 -5.73 -14.43 -3.10
N VAL A 44 -5.11 -13.51 -2.35
CA VAL A 44 -5.74 -12.79 -1.24
C VAL A 44 -5.87 -11.34 -1.65
N PHE A 45 -7.11 -10.87 -1.79
CA PHE A 45 -7.41 -9.49 -2.12
C PHE A 45 -7.72 -8.68 -0.86
N MET A 46 -6.99 -7.59 -0.68
CA MET A 46 -7.26 -6.58 0.34
C MET A 46 -8.32 -5.61 -0.15
N ASP A 47 -9.45 -5.53 0.52
CA ASP A 47 -10.51 -4.57 0.22
C ASP A 47 -10.54 -3.44 1.27
N SER A 48 -10.74 -2.22 0.79
CA SER A 48 -10.89 -1.01 1.59
C SER A 48 -11.56 0.07 0.74
N PRO A 49 -12.32 1.01 1.31
CA PRO A 49 -12.89 2.14 0.55
C PRO A 49 -11.87 2.89 -0.30
N MET A 50 -10.59 2.91 0.08
CA MET A 50 -9.52 3.55 -0.70
C MET A 50 -9.23 2.89 -2.05
N PHE A 51 -9.58 1.62 -2.24
CA PHE A 51 -9.31 0.88 -3.47
C PHE A 51 -10.51 0.75 -4.40
N ARG A 52 -11.71 1.10 -3.92
CA ARG A 52 -12.95 0.95 -4.68
C ARG A 52 -13.14 2.10 -5.67
N ASN A 53 -13.81 1.84 -6.80
CA ASN A 53 -14.18 2.81 -7.83
C ASN A 53 -12.99 3.50 -8.54
N ILE A 54 -11.78 2.94 -8.41
CA ILE A 54 -10.57 3.43 -9.10
C ILE A 54 -9.98 2.39 -10.05
N GLU A 55 -10.71 1.31 -10.34
CA GLU A 55 -10.25 0.21 -11.20
C GLU A 55 -9.83 0.66 -12.60
N LYS A 56 -10.44 1.74 -13.13
CA LYS A 56 -10.09 2.32 -14.43
C LYS A 56 -8.87 3.24 -14.38
N ASN A 57 -8.47 3.69 -13.20
CA ASN A 57 -7.34 4.59 -12.99
C ASN A 57 -6.78 4.42 -11.57
N ILE A 58 -6.05 3.33 -11.33
CA ILE A 58 -5.49 3.00 -10.01
C ILE A 58 -4.42 3.99 -9.53
N TYR A 59 -3.88 4.80 -10.45
CA TYR A 59 -2.97 5.92 -10.17
C TYR A 59 -3.69 7.28 -10.15
N GLY A 60 -5.01 7.28 -10.23
CA GLY A 60 -5.82 8.50 -10.17
C GLY A 60 -5.81 9.13 -8.79
N GLY A 61 -6.10 10.43 -8.77
CA GLY A 61 -6.06 11.25 -7.55
C GLY A 61 -4.74 12.01 -7.42
N GLY A 62 -4.61 12.69 -6.28
CA GLY A 62 -3.40 13.38 -5.90
C GLY A 62 -2.31 12.41 -5.43
N ARG A 63 -1.11 12.96 -5.30
CA ARG A 63 0.05 12.26 -4.74
C ARG A 63 -0.22 11.69 -3.34
N GLU A 64 -0.94 12.44 -2.52
CA GLU A 64 -1.39 12.04 -1.18
C GLU A 64 -2.27 10.79 -1.23
N ASP A 65 -3.25 10.74 -2.14
CA ASP A 65 -4.14 9.58 -2.28
C ASP A 65 -3.37 8.32 -2.63
N ILE A 66 -2.40 8.45 -3.54
CA ILE A 66 -1.52 7.35 -3.93
C ILE A 66 -0.69 6.89 -2.74
N LEU A 67 -0.05 7.81 -1.99
CA LEU A 67 0.77 7.46 -0.83
C LEU A 67 -0.04 6.78 0.27
N LYS A 68 -1.22 7.29 0.62
CA LYS A 68 -2.08 6.68 1.63
C LYS A 68 -2.49 5.24 1.25
N ARG A 69 -2.80 5.01 -0.03
CA ARG A 69 -3.07 3.66 -0.56
C ARG A 69 -1.87 2.72 -0.42
N MET A 70 -0.67 3.22 -0.71
CA MET A 70 0.57 2.46 -0.53
C MET A 70 0.82 2.10 0.94
N VAL A 71 0.68 3.08 1.84
CA VAL A 71 0.86 2.90 3.28
C VAL A 71 -0.10 1.84 3.80
N LEU A 72 -1.39 1.96 3.46
CA LEU A 72 -2.42 1.01 3.89
C LEU A 72 -2.08 -0.41 3.45
N PHE A 73 -1.68 -0.56 2.18
CA PHE A 73 -1.35 -1.86 1.63
C PHE A 73 -0.12 -2.49 2.31
N CYS A 74 0.98 -1.75 2.40
CA CYS A 74 2.23 -2.23 3.01
C CYS A 74 2.06 -2.60 4.50
N LYS A 75 1.24 -1.84 5.26
CA LYS A 75 0.98 -2.11 6.68
C LYS A 75 0.35 -3.49 6.92
N TYR A 76 -0.51 -3.95 6.01
CA TYR A 76 -1.11 -5.28 6.13
C TYR A 76 -0.18 -6.36 5.64
N THR A 77 0.34 -6.21 4.43
CA THR A 77 1.06 -7.30 3.77
C THR A 77 2.37 -7.60 4.46
N ARG A 78 2.87 -6.65 5.28
CA ARG A 78 4.25 -6.68 5.82
C ARG A 78 5.23 -7.04 4.70
N CYS A 79 4.94 -6.53 3.51
CA CYS A 79 5.70 -6.78 2.32
C CYS A 79 5.82 -5.48 1.55
N VAL A 80 6.95 -5.29 0.91
CA VAL A 80 7.09 -4.35 -0.19
C VAL A 80 6.10 -4.75 -1.27
N LEU A 81 5.19 -3.84 -1.64
CA LEU A 81 4.39 -3.97 -2.85
C LEU A 81 5.34 -3.99 -4.06
N VAL A 82 5.78 -5.18 -4.45
CA VAL A 82 6.53 -5.43 -5.68
C VAL A 82 5.51 -5.54 -6.82
N ILE A 83 4.87 -4.42 -7.11
CA ILE A 83 4.39 -4.16 -8.46
C ILE A 83 5.19 -2.95 -8.90
N HIS A 84 6.06 -3.15 -9.89
CA HIS A 84 7.04 -2.19 -10.43
C HIS A 84 6.42 -0.97 -11.11
N ASN A 85 5.23 -0.55 -10.69
CA ASN A 85 4.56 0.61 -11.21
C ASN A 85 3.56 1.08 -10.17
N ILE A 86 4.02 1.80 -9.17
CA ILE A 86 3.26 2.95 -8.69
C ILE A 86 4.06 4.13 -9.21
N ALA A 87 3.39 5.13 -9.77
CA ALA A 87 3.96 6.20 -10.62
C ALA A 87 5.29 6.84 -10.14
N HIS A 88 5.65 6.67 -8.86
CA HIS A 88 6.87 7.20 -8.24
C HIS A 88 7.74 6.15 -7.53
N GLN A 89 7.52 4.84 -7.70
CA GLN A 89 8.37 3.81 -7.07
C GLN A 89 8.45 3.93 -5.53
N GLY A 90 7.41 4.49 -4.90
CA GLY A 90 7.39 4.76 -3.47
C GLY A 90 8.27 5.93 -3.02
N ARG A 91 8.80 6.73 -3.96
CA ARG A 91 9.62 7.90 -3.70
C ARG A 91 8.78 9.14 -3.37
N GLY A 92 9.26 9.91 -2.41
CA GLY A 92 8.66 11.18 -2.04
C GLY A 92 9.57 12.12 -1.25
N PRO A 93 9.16 13.37 -1.02
CA PRO A 93 9.78 14.23 -0.01
C PRO A 93 9.79 13.56 1.35
N VAL A 94 10.86 13.77 2.12
CA VAL A 94 11.01 13.25 3.48
C VAL A 94 9.86 13.68 4.41
N SER A 95 9.24 14.84 4.13
CA SER A 95 8.05 15.32 4.83
C SER A 95 6.86 14.37 4.78
N ASP A 96 6.77 13.49 3.78
CA ASP A 96 5.65 12.53 3.66
C ASP A 96 5.67 11.43 4.72
N PHE A 97 6.76 11.31 5.48
CA PHE A 97 6.88 10.28 6.52
C PHE A 97 5.70 10.32 7.52
N HIS A 98 5.07 11.47 7.74
CA HIS A 98 3.89 11.56 8.61
C HIS A 98 2.74 10.62 8.19
N TYR A 99 2.58 10.31 6.90
CA TYR A 99 1.53 9.42 6.42
C TYR A 99 1.68 7.97 6.90
N VAL A 100 2.87 7.54 7.31
CA VAL A 100 3.07 6.16 7.81
C VAL A 100 2.60 5.96 9.25
N ASP A 101 2.26 7.02 9.99
CA ASP A 101 1.92 6.98 11.42
C ASP A 101 2.93 6.20 12.27
N LEU A 102 4.22 6.35 11.95
CA LEU A 102 5.32 5.79 12.74
C LEU A 102 5.98 6.88 13.58
N PRO A 103 6.54 6.53 14.75
CA PRO A 103 7.34 7.47 15.53
C PRO A 103 8.48 8.07 14.71
N GLN A 104 8.78 9.35 14.93
CA GLN A 104 9.74 10.11 14.12
C GLN A 104 11.14 9.49 14.10
N ASN A 105 11.54 8.75 15.14
CA ASN A 105 12.82 8.06 15.20
C ASN A 105 12.98 6.93 14.16
N TYR A 106 11.91 6.51 13.48
CA TYR A 106 11.98 5.54 12.39
C TYR A 106 12.32 6.18 11.03
N ILE A 107 12.32 7.51 10.91
CA ILE A 107 12.43 8.19 9.61
C ILE A 107 13.68 7.81 8.81
N ASP A 108 14.80 7.57 9.49
CA ASP A 108 16.08 7.23 8.84
C ASP A 108 16.07 5.82 8.22
N HIS A 109 15.14 4.95 8.63
CA HIS A 109 14.92 3.66 7.96
C HIS A 109 14.27 3.85 6.58
N PHE A 110 13.52 4.93 6.40
CA PHE A 110 12.78 5.22 5.17
C PHE A 110 13.51 6.19 4.24
N LYS A 111 14.59 6.84 4.69
CA LYS A 111 15.42 7.68 3.84
C LYS A 111 16.25 6.83 2.88
N LEU A 112 16.24 7.23 1.61
CA LEU A 112 17.14 6.74 0.58
C LEU A 112 17.81 7.94 -0.08
N HIS A 113 19.12 7.86 -0.29
CA HIS A 113 19.87 8.85 -1.05
C HIS A 113 20.26 8.25 -2.40
N ASP A 114 19.87 8.90 -3.49
CA ASP A 114 20.35 8.55 -4.83
C ASP A 114 21.15 9.71 -5.46
N PRO A 115 22.24 9.44 -6.21
CA PRO A 115 23.11 10.49 -6.73
C PRO A 115 22.44 11.52 -7.65
N GLY A 116 21.34 11.16 -8.32
CA GLY A 116 20.61 12.07 -9.21
C GLY A 116 19.49 12.84 -8.52
N GLY A 117 18.99 12.31 -7.40
CA GLY A 117 17.74 12.72 -6.79
C GLY A 117 17.86 13.22 -5.35
N GLY A 118 19.03 13.10 -4.73
CA GLY A 118 19.29 13.49 -3.36
C GLY A 118 18.55 12.61 -2.34
N GLU A 119 18.43 13.12 -1.11
CA GLU A 119 17.71 12.45 -0.04
C GLU A 119 16.19 12.49 -0.28
N HIS A 120 15.55 11.33 -0.18
CA HIS A 120 14.10 11.20 -0.34
C HIS A 120 13.54 10.12 0.57
N PHE A 121 12.25 10.22 0.89
CA PHE A 121 11.48 9.16 1.51
C PHE A 121 11.22 8.04 0.49
N ASN A 122 11.44 6.81 0.92
CA ASN A 122 11.13 5.61 0.17
C ASN A 122 10.34 4.65 1.06
N ILE A 123 9.05 4.52 0.80
CA ILE A 123 8.17 3.61 1.57
C ILE A 123 8.57 2.14 1.43
N ARG A 124 9.32 1.77 0.38
CA ARG A 124 9.85 0.41 0.20
C ARG A 124 11.08 0.12 1.06
N ALA A 125 11.74 1.14 1.60
CA ALA A 125 12.89 0.97 2.49
C ALA A 125 12.49 0.47 3.89
N ALA A 126 11.20 0.54 4.24
CA ALA A 126 10.64 0.00 5.48
C ALA A 126 11.00 -1.47 5.76
N ASP A 127 11.22 -2.24 4.69
CA ASP A 127 11.40 -3.69 4.70
C ASP A 127 12.85 -4.11 4.36
N LEU A 128 13.73 -3.13 4.07
CA LEU A 128 15.11 -3.37 3.60
C LEU A 128 16.17 -3.14 4.69
N LYS A 129 15.78 -2.77 5.92
CA LYS A 129 16.68 -2.49 7.04
C LYS A 129 16.19 -3.16 8.33
#